data_AF-A0A6N6KMN3-F1
#
_entry.id   AF-A0A6N6KMN3-F1
#
_cell.length_a   1.000
_cell.length_b   1.000
_cell.length_c   1.000
_cell.angle_alpha   90.00
_cell.angle_beta   90.00
_cell.angle_gamma   90.00
#
_symmetry.space_group_name_H-M   'P 1'
#
loop_
_entity.id
_entity.type
_entity.pdbx_description
1 polymer ?
#
loop_
_entity_poly.entity_id
_entity_poly.type
_entity_poly.pdbx_seq_one_letter_code
_entity_poly.pdbx_strand_id
1 'polypeptide(L)'
;MPCIEQTEIMEGSTLMKKPIRHTRIEEQTFGIVKDGARANVVFGKLSKDCAGIGICKVIVNAIAATQHSHCQHCKVIIRKRHPDQIEFYFVSDSICQKSRRRFFQREFFHVGESFYLPGAITGWLGLKNPIIKAGDYPMKKMKDYILVVFYTG
;
A
#
# COMPACT_ATOMS: atom_id res chain seq x y z
N MET A 1 -12.12 0.79 -15.09
CA MET A 1 -11.05 0.21 -15.93
C MET A 1 -10.90 -1.26 -15.54
N PRO A 2 -11.20 -2.21 -16.45
CA PRO A 2 -11.12 -3.64 -16.13
C PRO A 2 -9.70 -4.16 -16.31
N CYS A 3 -9.31 -5.13 -15.47
CA CYS A 3 -8.09 -5.93 -15.68
C CYS A 3 -8.26 -6.73 -16.98
N ILE A 4 -7.34 -6.57 -17.92
CA ILE A 4 -7.34 -7.25 -19.22
C ILE A 4 -6.87 -8.70 -19.02
N GLU A 5 -7.66 -9.66 -19.48
CA GLU A 5 -7.31 -11.07 -19.65
C GLU A 5 -6.27 -11.21 -20.79
N GLN A 6 -5.26 -12.05 -20.56
CA GLN A 6 -4.23 -12.35 -21.56
C GLN A 6 -4.71 -13.46 -22.49
N THR A 7 -4.69 -13.19 -23.79
CA THR A 7 -4.82 -14.20 -24.85
C THR A 7 -3.42 -14.58 -25.32
N GLU A 8 -3.06 -15.85 -25.21
CA GLU A 8 -1.83 -16.41 -25.76
C GLU A 8 -1.91 -16.45 -27.29
N ILE A 9 -0.90 -15.90 -27.96
CA ILE A 9 -0.65 -16.10 -29.38
C ILE A 9 0.82 -16.52 -29.51
N MET A 10 1.04 -17.77 -29.90
CA MET A 10 2.35 -18.27 -30.36
C MET A 10 2.52 -17.87 -31.83
N GLU A 11 3.61 -17.18 -32.21
CA GLU A 11 4.26 -17.33 -33.53
C GLU A 11 5.73 -16.84 -33.51
N GLY A 12 6.62 -17.71 -33.99
CA GLY A 12 7.71 -17.46 -34.94
C GLY A 12 8.64 -16.23 -34.83
N SER A 13 9.91 -16.53 -34.51
CA SER A 13 11.13 -16.10 -35.22
C SER A 13 11.24 -14.68 -35.82
N THR A 14 12.15 -13.85 -35.29
CA THR A 14 13.29 -13.21 -36.03
C THR A 14 14.06 -12.28 -35.07
N LEU A 15 15.37 -12.52 -34.93
CA LEU A 15 16.29 -11.69 -34.15
C LEU A 15 16.48 -10.31 -34.83
N MET A 16 16.04 -9.25 -34.16
CA MET A 16 16.59 -7.90 -34.36
C MET A 16 16.95 -7.30 -32.99
N LYS A 17 18.25 -7.23 -32.72
CA LYS A 17 18.82 -6.52 -31.57
C LYS A 17 18.56 -5.02 -31.76
N LYS A 18 17.45 -4.52 -31.20
CA LYS A 18 17.19 -3.08 -31.11
C LYS A 18 18.07 -2.48 -30.00
N PRO A 19 18.59 -1.25 -30.20
CA PRO A 19 19.50 -0.61 -29.28
C PRO A 19 18.83 -0.37 -27.92
N ILE A 20 19.57 -0.70 -26.86
CA ILE A 20 19.22 -0.42 -25.46
C ILE A 20 19.17 1.11 -25.33
N ARG A 21 17.96 1.66 -25.48
CA ARG A 21 17.71 3.03 -25.02
C ARG A 21 17.81 2.97 -23.51
N HIS A 22 18.89 3.55 -22.98
CA HIS A 22 19.01 3.89 -21.57
C HIS A 22 17.83 4.79 -21.20
N THR A 23 16.72 4.18 -20.81
CA THR A 23 15.59 4.87 -20.22
C THR A 23 16.11 5.43 -18.92
N ARG A 24 16.26 6.75 -18.89
CA ARG A 24 16.55 7.57 -17.72
C ARG A 24 15.79 7.00 -16.52
N ILE A 25 16.54 6.47 -15.55
CA ILE A 25 16.01 6.10 -14.25
C ILE A 25 15.55 7.43 -13.64
N GLU A 26 14.26 7.74 -13.74
CA GLU A 26 13.67 8.76 -12.89
C GLU A 26 13.78 8.21 -11.47
N GLU A 27 14.81 8.67 -10.75
CA GLU A 27 14.86 8.61 -9.30
C GLU A 27 13.57 9.23 -8.78
N GLN A 28 12.55 8.40 -8.53
CA GLN A 28 11.38 8.81 -7.79
C GLN A 28 11.78 8.88 -6.31
N THR A 29 12.54 9.92 -6.01
CA THR A 29 12.75 10.49 -4.69
C THR A 29 11.43 10.52 -3.94
N PHE A 30 11.47 10.00 -2.71
CA PHE A 30 10.58 10.29 -1.59
C PHE A 30 9.48 11.30 -1.94
N GLY A 31 8.35 10.80 -2.42
CA GLY A 31 7.25 11.65 -2.86
C GLY A 31 6.49 12.20 -1.65
N ILE A 32 7.11 13.10 -0.89
CA ILE A 32 6.39 13.94 0.08
C ILE A 32 5.37 14.72 -0.72
N VAL A 33 4.10 14.42 -0.49
CA VAL A 33 3.03 15.31 -0.91
C VAL A 33 2.88 16.33 0.20
N LYS A 34 2.48 17.56 -0.15
CA LYS A 34 2.38 18.72 0.76
C LYS A 34 1.68 18.42 2.09
N ASP A 35 0.86 17.36 2.15
CA ASP A 35 0.10 16.94 3.33
C ASP A 35 0.26 15.44 3.71
N GLY A 36 1.24 14.68 3.20
CA GLY A 36 1.36 13.26 3.56
C GLY A 36 2.57 12.49 3.03
N ALA A 37 2.87 11.35 3.66
CA ALA A 37 3.89 10.40 3.22
C ALA A 37 3.29 9.35 2.29
N ARG A 38 3.89 9.16 1.10
CA ARG A 38 3.52 8.07 0.18
C ARG A 38 4.22 6.77 0.58
N ALA A 39 3.47 5.68 0.62
CA ALA A 39 3.99 4.35 0.93
C ALA A 39 3.21 3.27 0.18
N ASN A 40 3.70 2.03 0.25
CA ASN A 40 2.95 0.83 -0.05
C ASN A 40 2.64 0.05 1.22
N VAL A 41 1.46 -0.52 1.30
CA VAL A 41 1.04 -1.43 2.37
C VAL A 41 1.03 -2.84 1.81
N VAL A 42 1.61 -3.77 2.58
CA VAL A 42 1.46 -5.21 2.38
C VAL A 42 0.41 -5.69 3.38
N PHE A 43 -0.70 -6.26 2.89
CA PHE A 43 -1.74 -6.81 3.75
C PHE A 43 -1.34 -8.18 4.32
N GLY A 44 -1.80 -8.48 5.53
CA GLY A 44 -1.53 -9.75 6.21
C GLY A 44 -1.19 -9.59 7.69
N LYS A 45 -0.63 -10.63 8.28
CA LYS A 45 -0.05 -10.64 9.63
C LYS A 45 1.43 -10.98 9.55
N LEU A 46 2.28 -10.25 10.27
CA LEU A 46 3.72 -10.47 10.24
C LEU A 46 4.08 -11.83 10.84
N SER A 47 3.43 -12.21 11.93
CA SER A 47 3.56 -13.51 12.60
C SER A 47 3.21 -14.74 11.75
N LYS A 48 2.61 -14.55 10.56
CA LYS A 48 2.18 -15.62 9.65
C LYS A 48 2.67 -15.41 8.23
N ASP A 49 3.87 -14.83 8.05
CA ASP A 49 4.47 -14.57 6.73
C ASP A 49 3.53 -13.78 5.79
N CYS A 50 2.92 -12.72 6.33
CA CYS A 50 1.91 -11.91 5.66
C CYS A 50 0.64 -12.67 5.22
N ALA A 51 0.36 -13.85 5.78
CA ALA A 51 -0.96 -14.46 5.69
C ALA A 51 -1.94 -13.84 6.70
N GLY A 52 -3.25 -13.91 6.41
CA GLY A 52 -4.31 -13.46 7.32
C GLY A 52 -4.90 -12.08 7.01
N ILE A 53 -5.48 -11.43 8.03
CA ILE A 53 -6.20 -10.15 7.95
C ILE A 53 -5.46 -9.09 8.76
N GLY A 54 -5.18 -7.94 8.14
CA GLY A 54 -4.49 -6.81 8.75
C GLY A 54 -3.47 -6.18 7.82
N ILE A 55 -2.53 -5.44 8.43
CA ILE A 55 -1.36 -4.86 7.77
C ILE A 55 -0.15 -5.67 8.22
N CYS A 56 0.56 -6.26 7.26
CA CYS A 56 1.81 -6.96 7.50
C CYS A 56 2.96 -5.97 7.64
N LYS A 57 3.11 -5.07 6.65
CA LYS A 57 4.23 -4.12 6.56
C LYS A 57 3.80 -2.84 5.84
N VAL A 58 4.46 -1.74 6.17
CA VAL A 58 4.40 -0.48 5.43
C VAL A 58 5.78 -0.21 4.85
N ILE A 59 5.86 0.04 3.54
CA ILE A 59 7.12 0.20 2.81
C ILE A 59 7.16 1.60 2.23
N VAL A 60 8.17 2.37 2.65
CA VAL A 60 8.46 3.71 2.13
C VAL A 60 9.37 3.57 0.91
N ASN A 61 9.21 4.44 -0.10
CA ASN A 61 10.03 4.43 -1.32
C ASN A 61 10.03 3.10 -2.08
N ALA A 62 8.93 2.35 -2.05
CA ALA A 62 8.79 1.23 -2.95
C ALA A 62 8.67 1.78 -4.38
N ILE A 63 9.83 1.87 -5.06
CA ILE A 63 9.94 1.93 -6.51
C ILE A 63 8.93 0.93 -7.01
N ALA A 64 7.96 1.43 -7.80
CA ALA A 64 6.77 0.72 -8.26
C ALA A 64 7.01 -0.78 -8.18
N ALA A 65 6.46 -1.46 -7.17
CA ALA A 65 6.78 -2.86 -6.91
C ALA A 65 6.41 -3.65 -8.17
N THR A 66 7.40 -3.80 -9.04
CA THR A 66 7.24 -4.33 -10.37
C THR A 66 7.19 -5.82 -10.18
N GLN A 67 5.98 -6.33 -10.35
CA GLN A 67 5.70 -7.69 -10.76
C GLN A 67 5.97 -8.76 -9.69
N HIS A 68 5.06 -9.74 -9.64
CA HIS A 68 5.26 -11.07 -9.05
C HIS A 68 4.81 -11.37 -7.61
N SER A 69 4.03 -10.55 -6.90
CA SER A 69 3.22 -11.10 -5.78
C SER A 69 1.79 -10.58 -5.70
N HIS A 70 0.90 -11.47 -6.13
CA HIS A 70 -0.56 -11.48 -6.06
C HIS A 70 -1.19 -10.55 -5.02
N CYS A 71 -1.80 -9.45 -5.48
CA CYS A 71 -2.94 -8.78 -4.84
C CYS A 71 -2.77 -8.20 -3.43
N GLN A 72 -1.70 -8.49 -2.69
CA GLN A 72 -1.53 -8.13 -1.28
C GLN A 72 -0.98 -6.72 -1.06
N HIS A 73 -0.64 -6.01 -2.14
CA HIS A 73 -0.02 -4.69 -2.08
C HIS A 73 -1.04 -3.60 -2.44
N CYS A 74 -0.92 -2.45 -1.79
CA CYS A 74 -1.74 -1.27 -2.08
C CYS A 74 -0.93 0.01 -1.84
N LYS A 75 -1.11 1.01 -2.72
CA LYS A 75 -0.58 2.36 -2.50
C LYS A 75 -1.38 3.07 -1.41
N VAL A 76 -0.69 3.79 -0.55
CA VAL A 76 -1.31 4.58 0.54
C VAL A 76 -0.66 5.95 0.66
N ILE A 77 -1.47 6.94 1.06
CA ILE A 77 -1.00 8.22 1.58
C ILE A 77 -1.28 8.24 3.07
N ILE A 78 -0.25 8.48 3.88
CA ILE A 78 -0.34 8.48 5.34
C ILE A 78 -0.20 9.91 5.82
N ARG A 79 -1.18 10.36 6.61
CA ARG A 79 -1.25 11.72 7.15
C ARG A 79 -1.44 11.67 8.66
N LYS A 80 -0.87 12.64 9.36
CA LYS A 80 -1.19 12.87 10.76
C LYS A 80 -2.31 13.89 10.84
N ARG A 81 -3.38 13.53 11.57
CA ARG A 81 -4.50 14.43 11.82
C ARG A 81 -4.42 15.06 13.21
N HIS A 82 -4.00 14.28 14.19
CA HIS A 82 -3.82 14.69 15.59
C HIS A 82 -2.54 14.03 16.13
N PRO A 83 -1.90 14.52 17.21
CA PRO A 83 -0.83 13.84 17.94
C PRO A 83 -0.93 12.31 17.98
N ASP A 84 -2.13 11.80 18.26
CA ASP A 84 -2.40 10.38 18.48
C ASP A 84 -3.30 9.75 17.40
N GLN A 85 -3.48 10.44 16.27
CA GLN A 85 -4.39 10.00 15.20
C GLN A 85 -3.75 10.12 13.82
N ILE A 86 -3.77 9.01 13.09
CA ILE A 86 -3.16 8.88 11.77
C ILE A 86 -4.22 8.40 10.77
N GLU A 87 -4.22 9.00 9.60
CA GLU A 87 -5.13 8.68 8.52
C GLU A 87 -4.38 8.00 7.38
N PHE A 88 -4.89 6.84 6.97
CA PHE A 88 -4.40 6.08 5.82
C PHE A 88 -5.40 6.22 4.69
N TYR A 89 -4.98 6.85 3.60
CA TYR A 89 -5.75 6.97 2.37
C TYR A 89 -5.26 5.92 1.38
N PHE A 90 -5.92 4.76 1.37
CA PHE A 90 -5.62 3.69 0.42
C PHE A 90 -6.14 4.08 -0.96
N VAL A 91 -5.29 4.09 -1.98
CA VAL A 91 -5.66 4.49 -3.34
C VAL A 91 -6.49 3.40 -3.99
N SER A 92 -7.77 3.68 -4.27
CA SER A 92 -8.77 2.71 -4.71
C SER A 92 -8.31 1.88 -5.92
N ASP A 93 -7.67 2.53 -6.91
CA ASP A 93 -7.20 1.89 -8.15
C ASP A 93 -5.98 0.99 -7.95
N SER A 94 -5.28 1.11 -6.82
CA SER A 94 -4.19 0.22 -6.47
C SER A 94 -4.62 -1.02 -5.67
N ILE A 95 -5.88 -1.05 -5.21
CA ILE A 95 -6.45 -2.18 -4.47
C ILE A 95 -7.02 -3.18 -5.47
N CYS A 96 -6.38 -4.33 -5.61
CA CYS A 96 -6.94 -5.40 -6.43
C CYS A 96 -8.28 -5.92 -5.89
N GLN A 97 -9.09 -6.56 -6.74
CA GLN A 97 -10.43 -7.04 -6.36
C GLN A 97 -10.41 -8.03 -5.18
N LYS A 98 -9.45 -8.96 -5.12
CA LYS A 98 -9.33 -9.93 -4.01
C LYS A 98 -9.10 -9.24 -2.67
N SER A 99 -8.22 -8.24 -2.63
CA SER A 99 -7.95 -7.47 -1.41
C SER A 99 -9.09 -6.54 -1.05
N ARG A 100 -9.76 -5.94 -2.04
CA ARG A 100 -10.98 -5.17 -1.80
C ARG A 100 -12.05 -6.01 -1.10
N ARG A 101 -12.27 -7.23 -1.59
CA ARG A 101 -13.22 -8.18 -0.98
C ARG A 101 -12.77 -8.60 0.43
N ARG A 102 -11.49 -8.88 0.61
CA ARG A 102 -10.97 -9.42 1.88
C ARG A 102 -10.86 -8.39 3.00
N PHE A 103 -10.41 -7.17 2.70
CA PHE A 103 -10.01 -6.20 3.73
C PHE A 103 -10.95 -4.99 3.83
N PHE A 104 -11.76 -4.72 2.81
CA PHE A 104 -12.55 -3.48 2.69
C PHE A 104 -14.05 -3.71 2.43
N GLN A 105 -14.57 -4.91 2.73
CA GLN A 105 -16.00 -5.22 2.60
C GLN A 105 -16.85 -4.67 3.75
N ARG A 106 -16.31 -4.66 4.96
CA ARG A 106 -17.01 -4.29 6.20
C ARG A 106 -16.99 -2.77 6.40
N GLU A 107 -17.65 -2.27 7.45
CA GLU A 107 -17.61 -0.85 7.84
C GLU A 107 -16.33 -0.49 8.61
N PHE A 108 -15.57 -1.49 9.06
CA PHE A 108 -14.32 -1.35 9.78
C PHE A 108 -13.18 -2.08 9.07
N PHE A 109 -11.99 -1.54 9.18
CA PHE A 109 -10.75 -2.17 8.77
C PHE A 109 -10.16 -2.95 9.95
N HIS A 110 -10.10 -4.27 9.83
CA HIS A 110 -9.62 -5.15 10.89
C HIS A 110 -8.09 -5.32 10.83
N VAL A 111 -7.41 -5.00 11.93
CA VAL A 111 -5.99 -5.26 12.15
C VAL A 111 -5.85 -6.41 13.14
N GLY A 112 -5.49 -7.59 12.63
CA GLY A 112 -5.43 -8.79 13.46
C GLY A 112 -4.12 -8.99 14.23
N GLU A 113 -3.14 -8.09 14.09
CA GLU A 113 -1.87 -8.06 14.81
C GLU A 113 -1.34 -6.62 14.84
N SER A 114 -0.78 -6.18 15.96
CA SER A 114 -0.14 -4.87 16.05
C SER A 114 1.04 -4.76 15.06
N PHE A 115 1.27 -3.58 14.50
CA PHE A 115 2.38 -3.35 13.58
C PHE A 115 3.08 -2.02 13.85
N TYR A 116 4.34 -1.93 13.42
CA TYR A 116 5.16 -0.74 13.54
C TYR A 116 5.12 0.07 12.25
N LEU A 117 5.01 1.39 12.40
CA LEU A 117 5.25 2.33 11.33
C LEU A 117 6.76 2.47 11.08
N PRO A 118 7.21 2.54 9.82
CA PRO A 118 8.60 2.79 9.49
C PRO A 118 9.12 4.08 10.11
N GLY A 119 10.39 4.06 10.56
CA GLY A 119 11.06 5.23 11.18
C GLY A 119 10.98 6.51 10.34
N ALA A 120 11.02 6.37 9.01
CA ALA A 120 10.87 7.51 8.10
C ALA A 120 9.48 8.16 8.19
N ILE A 121 8.41 7.37 8.35
CA ILE A 121 7.04 7.89 8.51
C ILE A 121 6.88 8.51 9.89
N THR A 122 7.40 7.85 10.93
CA THR A 122 7.23 8.30 12.31
C THR A 122 7.99 9.59 12.57
N GLY A 123 9.21 9.71 12.04
CA GLY A 123 10.00 10.94 12.08
C GLY A 123 9.31 12.08 11.32
N TRP A 124 8.83 11.83 10.10
CA TRP A 124 8.19 12.86 9.28
C TRP A 124 6.87 13.37 9.88
N LEU A 125 6.08 12.47 10.48
CA LEU A 125 4.83 12.83 11.15
C LEU A 125 5.03 13.30 12.60
N GLY A 126 6.24 13.23 13.15
CA GLY A 126 6.50 13.55 14.56
C GLY A 126 5.64 12.72 15.51
N LEU A 127 5.57 11.41 15.28
CA LEU A 127 4.83 10.47 16.12
C LEU A 127 5.69 10.03 17.30
N LYS A 128 5.13 10.10 18.51
CA LYS A 128 5.82 9.61 19.72
C LYS A 128 5.78 8.08 19.82
N ASN A 129 4.66 7.49 19.42
CA ASN A 129 4.47 6.05 19.42
C ASN A 129 4.29 5.54 17.97
N PRO A 130 5.21 4.70 17.46
CA PRO A 130 5.14 4.18 16.11
C PRO A 130 4.23 2.95 15.97
N ILE A 131 3.58 2.49 17.05
CA ILE A 131 2.82 1.24 17.08
C ILE A 131 1.34 1.51 16.82
N ILE A 132 0.78 0.75 15.88
CA ILE A 132 -0.66 0.62 15.67
C ILE A 132 -1.08 -0.71 16.29
N LYS A 133 -2.03 -0.67 17.23
CA LYS A 133 -2.49 -1.87 17.95
C LYS A 133 -3.39 -2.75 17.08
N ALA A 134 -3.51 -4.02 17.42
CA ALA A 134 -4.59 -4.85 16.88
C ALA A 134 -5.97 -4.29 17.27
N GLY A 135 -6.96 -4.41 16.39
CA GLY A 135 -8.30 -3.88 16.62
C GLY A 135 -9.05 -3.59 15.33
N ASP A 136 -10.27 -3.07 15.49
CA ASP A 136 -11.12 -2.62 14.39
C ASP A 136 -11.08 -1.09 14.29
N TYR A 137 -10.83 -0.60 13.09
CA TYR A 137 -10.64 0.82 12.83
C TYR A 137 -11.71 1.36 11.89
N PRO A 138 -12.28 2.54 12.16
CA PRO A 138 -13.31 3.11 11.30
C PRO A 138 -12.74 3.37 9.91
N MET A 139 -13.54 3.06 8.89
CA MET A 139 -13.18 3.35 7.51
C MET A 139 -14.29 4.05 6.74
N LYS A 140 -13.91 4.89 5.78
CA LYS A 140 -14.82 5.62 4.90
C LYS A 140 -14.42 5.39 3.45
N LYS A 141 -15.36 4.90 2.64
CA LYS A 141 -15.19 4.77 1.20
C LYS A 141 -15.44 6.12 0.53
N MET A 142 -14.50 6.56 -0.29
CA MET A 142 -14.57 7.77 -1.09
C MET A 142 -14.39 7.40 -2.56
N LYS A 143 -14.47 8.39 -3.47
CA LYS A 143 -14.33 8.15 -4.92
C LYS A 143 -12.99 7.49 -5.26
N ASP A 144 -11.89 8.13 -4.87
CA ASP A 144 -10.54 7.72 -5.27
C ASP A 144 -9.76 7.03 -4.14
N TYR A 145 -10.33 7.01 -2.93
CA TYR A 145 -9.66 6.51 -1.73
C TYR A 145 -10.58 5.70 -0.83
N ILE A 146 -9.98 4.83 -0.03
CA ILE A 146 -10.57 4.32 1.21
C ILE A 146 -9.77 4.91 2.37
N LEU A 147 -10.42 5.71 3.21
CA LEU A 147 -9.83 6.28 4.41
C LEU A 147 -9.96 5.28 5.56
N VAL A 148 -8.87 5.01 6.27
CA VAL A 148 -8.86 4.30 7.56
C VAL A 148 -8.21 5.20 8.60
N VAL A 149 -8.82 5.34 9.77
CA VAL A 149 -8.31 6.19 10.86
C VAL A 149 -7.76 5.30 11.97
N PHE A 150 -6.47 5.44 12.25
CA PHE A 150 -5.77 4.74 13.31
C PHE A 150 -5.49 5.66 14.49
N TYR A 151 -5.39 5.06 15.68
CA TYR A 151 -5.01 5.74 16.92
C TYR A 151 -3.68 5.16 17.41
N THR A 152 -2.72 6.02 17.71
CA THR A 152 -1.44 5.65 18.34
C THR A 152 -1.55 5.93 19.83
N GLY A 153 -1.40 4.91 20.67
CA GLY A 153 -1.50 5.03 22.13
C GLY A 153 -0.38 4.28 22.81
#